data_AF-A0A4U9HUU2-F1
#
_entry.id   AF-A0A4U9HUU2-F1
#
_cell.length_a   1.000
_cell.length_b   1.000
_cell.length_c   1.000
_cell.angle_alpha   90.00
_cell.angle_beta   90.00
_cell.angle_gamma   90.00
#
_symmetry.space_group_name_H-M   'P 1'
#
loop_
_entity.id
_entity.type
_entity.pdbx_description
1 polymer ?
#
loop_
_entity_poly.entity_id
_entity_poly.type
_entity_poly.pdbx_seq_one_letter_code
_entity_poly.pdbx_strand_id
1 'polypeptide(L)'
;MTHHLNVFFFDIYPYICAAVFFLGSWLRYDYGQYTWRASSSQLLEQARHELGFQPVPHRYSGDFLRASVRHVDPALDVRLVPALWAVKQQLAMIAGGSAAC
;
A
#
# COMPACT_ATOMS: atom_id res chain seq x y z
N MET A 1 18.29 -25.10 -20.39
CA MET A 1 18.96 -23.96 -19.71
C MET A 1 17.99 -22.94 -19.11
N THR A 2 16.80 -22.72 -19.68
CA THR A 2 15.76 -21.83 -19.13
C THR A 2 15.01 -22.38 -17.91
N HIS A 3 14.92 -23.71 -17.78
CA HIS A 3 14.24 -24.38 -16.66
C HIS A 3 14.88 -24.08 -15.30
N HIS A 4 16.21 -24.10 -15.21
CA HIS A 4 16.93 -23.81 -13.96
C HIS A 4 16.70 -22.38 -13.46
N LEU A 5 16.62 -21.41 -14.39
CA LEU A 5 16.31 -20.02 -14.05
C LEU A 5 14.86 -19.88 -13.55
N ASN A 6 13.92 -20.59 -14.16
CA ASN A 6 12.52 -20.55 -13.73
C ASN A 6 12.35 -21.09 -12.29
N VAL A 7 12.94 -22.25 -12.00
CA VAL A 7 12.95 -22.83 -10.64
C VAL A 7 13.64 -21.89 -9.65
N PHE A 8 14.75 -21.27 -10.04
CA PHE A 8 15.43 -20.32 -9.16
C PHE A 8 14.58 -19.09 -8.81
N PHE A 9 13.96 -18.44 -9.80
CA PHE A 9 13.22 -17.19 -9.59
C PHE A 9 11.83 -17.38 -8.98
N PHE A 10 11.12 -18.45 -9.31
CA PHE A 10 9.74 -18.62 -8.88
C PHE A 10 9.58 -19.59 -7.72
N ASP A 11 10.52 -20.53 -7.53
CA ASP A 11 10.47 -21.49 -6.44
C ASP A 11 11.37 -21.02 -5.29
N ILE A 12 12.66 -20.80 -5.53
CA ILE A 12 13.63 -20.56 -4.44
C ILE A 12 13.67 -19.11 -3.97
N TYR A 13 13.73 -18.15 -4.91
CA TYR A 13 13.88 -16.73 -4.62
C TYR A 13 12.78 -16.12 -3.71
N PRO A 14 11.48 -16.44 -3.84
CA PRO A 14 10.47 -15.85 -2.94
C PRO A 14 10.69 -16.23 -1.48
N TYR A 15 11.16 -17.44 -1.18
CA TYR A 15 11.44 -17.87 0.20
C TYR A 15 12.66 -17.15 0.79
N ILE A 16 13.70 -16.93 -0.01
CA ILE A 16 14.88 -16.17 0.43
C ILE A 16 14.48 -14.73 0.73
N CYS A 17 13.70 -14.10 -0.16
CA CYS A 17 13.19 -12.75 0.04
C CYS A 17 12.35 -12.64 1.31
N ALA A 18 11.44 -13.58 1.53
CA ALA A 18 10.61 -13.63 2.72
C ALA A 18 11.44 -13.80 4.01
N ALA A 19 12.40 -14.74 4.01
CA ALA A 19 13.26 -14.98 5.16
C ALA A 19 14.09 -13.75 5.52
N VAL A 20 14.71 -13.09 4.54
CA VAL A 20 15.49 -11.87 4.75
C VAL A 20 14.59 -10.70 5.19
N PHE A 21 13.38 -10.59 4.63
CA PHE A 21 12.44 -9.55 5.01
C PHE A 21 11.99 -9.69 6.46
N PHE A 22 11.53 -10.88 6.88
CA PHE A 22 11.05 -11.09 8.25
C PHE A 22 12.19 -11.04 9.26
N LEU A 23 13.29 -11.75 9.02
CA LEU A 23 14.41 -11.81 9.95
C LEU A 23 15.16 -10.47 10.01
N GLY A 24 15.32 -9.79 8.87
CA GLY A 24 15.91 -8.46 8.80
C GLY A 24 15.04 -7.39 9.46
N SER A 25 13.71 -7.46 9.30
CA SER A 25 12.77 -6.57 10.00
C SER A 25 12.81 -6.81 11.51
N TRP A 26 12.86 -8.07 11.94
CA TRP A 26 13.01 -8.43 13.34
C TRP A 26 14.32 -7.89 13.92
N LEU A 27 15.46 -8.19 13.29
CA LEU A 27 16.77 -7.72 13.75
C LEU A 27 16.83 -6.19 13.83
N ARG A 28 16.26 -5.48 12.84
CA ARG A 28 16.19 -4.01 12.89
C ARG A 28 15.24 -3.51 13.98
N TYR A 29 14.18 -4.25 14.28
CA TYR A 29 13.27 -3.91 15.38
C TYR A 29 13.98 -4.01 16.75
N ASP A 30 14.74 -5.07 16.99
CA ASP A 30 15.43 -5.28 18.28
C ASP A 30 16.65 -4.35 18.46
N TYR A 31 17.46 -4.13 17.42
CA TYR A 31 18.76 -3.43 17.53
C TYR A 31 18.77 -2.01 16.93
N GLY A 32 17.76 -1.64 16.13
CA GLY A 32 17.76 -0.46 15.27
C GLY A 32 16.73 0.61 15.63
N GLN A 33 16.26 0.66 16.88
CA GLN A 33 15.14 1.48 17.35
C GLN A 33 15.25 2.98 16.95
N TYR A 34 16.42 3.60 17.07
CA TYR A 34 16.61 5.02 16.70
C TYR A 34 16.51 5.30 15.20
N THR A 35 16.73 4.28 14.37
CA THR A 35 16.62 4.36 12.90
C THR A 35 15.20 4.04 12.41
N TRP A 36 14.30 3.64 13.31
CA TRP A 36 12.92 3.31 12.99
C TRP A 36 12.03 4.54 13.13
N ARG A 37 12.12 5.43 12.16
CA ARG A 37 11.31 6.66 12.10
C ARG A 37 10.80 6.86 10.68
N ALA A 38 9.54 7.29 10.57
CA ALA A 38 9.03 7.82 9.32
C ALA A 38 9.85 9.09 9.01
N SER A 39 10.83 8.97 8.12
CA SER A 39 11.74 10.07 7.75
C SER A 39 10.99 11.12 6.92
N SER A 40 10.06 11.84 7.56
CA SER A 40 9.27 12.87 6.91
C SER A 40 10.16 14.08 6.63
N SER A 41 10.28 14.44 5.35
CA SER A 41 10.89 15.70 4.91
C SER A 41 9.89 16.87 4.97
N GLN A 42 8.69 16.63 5.49
CA GLN A 42 7.57 17.57 5.48
C GLN A 42 7.89 18.91 6.19
N LEU A 43 8.75 18.89 7.21
CA LEU A 43 9.20 20.10 7.92
C LEU A 43 10.19 20.95 7.10
N LEU A 44 10.97 20.35 6.21
CA LEU A 44 11.94 21.06 5.36
C LEU A 44 11.30 21.62 4.09
N GLU A 45 10.11 21.12 3.71
CA GLU A 45 9.44 21.43 2.45
C GLU A 45 8.08 22.12 2.64
N GLN A 46 7.88 22.81 3.77
CA GLN A 46 6.61 23.53 4.06
C GLN A 46 6.24 24.55 2.96
N ALA A 47 7.24 25.19 2.31
CA ALA A 47 7.01 26.14 1.22
C ALA A 47 6.47 25.49 -0.08
N ARG A 48 6.58 24.17 -0.25
CA ARG A 48 6.17 23.45 -1.46
C ARG A 48 4.78 22.81 -1.32
N HIS A 49 4.23 22.77 -0.11
CA HIS A 49 2.90 22.24 0.17
C HIS A 49 1.76 23.14 -0.37
N GLU A 50 2.00 24.44 -0.55
CA GLU A 50 1.04 25.36 -1.18
C GLU A 50 0.88 25.14 -2.69
N LEU A 51 1.83 24.44 -3.33
CA LEU A 51 1.81 24.12 -4.76
C LEU A 51 1.11 22.78 -5.09
N GLY A 52 0.38 22.19 -4.15
CA GLY A 52 -0.52 21.07 -4.42
C GLY A 52 0.12 19.68 -4.44
N PHE A 53 1.38 19.54 -4.03
CA PHE A 53 1.98 18.22 -3.78
C PHE A 53 1.40 17.62 -2.50
N GLN A 54 0.31 16.87 -2.65
CA GLN A 54 -0.25 16.10 -1.56
C GLN A 54 0.67 14.93 -1.24
N PRO A 55 1.03 14.68 0.04
CA PRO A 55 1.64 13.42 0.42
C PRO A 55 0.65 12.32 0.03
N VAL A 56 1.14 11.26 -0.61
CA VAL A 56 0.29 10.17 -1.16
C VAL A 56 0.33 8.89 -0.28
N PRO A 57 0.04 8.93 1.04
CA PRO A 57 0.06 7.71 1.84
C PRO A 57 -1.21 6.87 1.63
N HIS A 58 -2.35 7.49 1.32
CA HIS A 58 -3.65 6.82 1.33
C HIS A 58 -3.92 5.96 0.09
N ARG A 59 -3.32 6.29 -1.07
CA ARG A 59 -3.50 5.53 -2.32
C ARG A 59 -2.80 4.17 -2.26
N TYR A 60 -1.54 4.18 -1.82
CA TYR A 60 -0.71 2.97 -1.72
C TYR A 60 -1.29 1.93 -0.74
N SER A 61 -1.79 2.38 0.42
CA SER A 61 -2.43 1.48 1.39
C SER A 61 -3.70 0.80 0.85
N GLY A 62 -4.47 1.50 0.01
CA GLY A 62 -5.65 0.93 -0.65
C GLY A 62 -5.30 -0.15 -1.67
N ASP A 63 -4.25 0.06 -2.46
CA ASP A 63 -3.79 -0.91 -3.45
C ASP A 63 -3.19 -2.17 -2.80
N PHE A 64 -2.41 -2.00 -1.73
CA PHE A 64 -1.86 -3.12 -0.95
C PHE A 64 -2.97 -3.98 -0.31
N LEU A 65 -3.98 -3.34 0.28
CA LEU A 65 -5.09 -4.06 0.90
C LEU A 65 -5.94 -4.78 -0.16
N ARG A 66 -6.21 -4.13 -1.28
CA ARG A 66 -6.94 -4.74 -2.41
C ARG A 66 -6.18 -5.92 -3.00
N ALA A 67 -4.87 -5.80 -3.18
CA ALA A 67 -4.02 -6.89 -3.68
C ALA A 67 -4.08 -8.12 -2.75
N SER A 68 -4.12 -7.90 -1.44
CA SER A 68 -4.24 -8.96 -0.45
C SER A 68 -5.61 -9.66 -0.54
N VAL A 69 -6.71 -8.90 -0.63
CA VAL A 69 -8.07 -9.46 -0.80
C VAL A 69 -8.18 -10.24 -2.12
N ARG A 70 -7.62 -9.71 -3.20
CA ARG A 70 -7.62 -10.37 -4.51
C ARG A 70 -6.87 -11.71 -4.50
N HIS A 71 -5.78 -11.80 -3.75
CA HIS A 71 -4.96 -13.02 -3.71
C HIS A 71 -5.61 -14.11 -2.84
N VAL A 72 -6.34 -13.73 -1.79
CA VAL A 72 -7.04 -14.66 -0.88
C VAL A 72 -8.38 -15.12 -1.46
N ASP A 73 -9.18 -14.21 -2.03
CA ASP A 73 -10.47 -14.54 -2.63
C ASP A 73 -10.80 -13.64 -3.84
N PRO A 74 -10.54 -14.12 -5.07
CA PRO A 74 -10.77 -13.31 -6.28
C PRO A 74 -12.26 -13.06 -6.53
N ALA A 75 -13.17 -13.90 -6.03
CA ALA A 75 -14.61 -13.71 -6.20
C ALA A 75 -15.15 -12.59 -5.30
N LEU A 76 -14.54 -12.40 -4.13
CA LEU A 76 -14.86 -11.29 -3.24
C LEU A 76 -14.42 -9.92 -3.81
N ASP A 77 -13.24 -9.81 -4.46
CA ASP A 77 -12.77 -8.56 -5.08
C ASP A 77 -13.77 -8.07 -6.15
N VAL A 78 -14.26 -8.98 -7.00
CA VAL A 78 -15.22 -8.65 -8.08
C VAL A 78 -16.58 -8.22 -7.55
N ARG A 79 -16.99 -8.67 -6.35
CA ARG A 79 -18.28 -8.30 -5.75
C ARG A 79 -18.18 -7.04 -4.88
N LEU A 80 -17.12 -6.91 -4.11
CA LEU A 80 -16.98 -5.88 -3.07
C LEU A 80 -16.46 -4.55 -3.64
N VAL A 81 -15.44 -4.60 -4.51
CA VAL A 81 -14.85 -3.38 -5.08
C VAL A 81 -15.89 -2.60 -5.86
N PRO A 82 -16.81 -3.25 -6.60
CA PRO A 82 -17.84 -2.51 -7.28
C PRO A 82 -18.86 -1.80 -6.38
N ALA A 83 -19.32 -2.49 -5.36
CA ALA A 83 -20.25 -1.92 -4.40
C ALA A 83 -19.65 -0.72 -3.65
N LEU A 84 -18.35 -0.78 -3.30
CA LEU A 84 -17.66 0.30 -2.62
C LEU A 84 -17.51 1.57 -3.48
N TRP A 85 -17.31 1.46 -4.80
CA TRP A 85 -17.29 2.67 -5.65
C TRP A 85 -18.67 3.33 -5.72
N ALA A 86 -19.74 2.54 -5.78
CA ALA A 86 -21.09 3.07 -5.79
C ALA A 86 -21.39 3.86 -4.51
N VAL A 87 -21.04 3.31 -3.34
CA VAL A 87 -21.19 3.99 -2.05
C VAL A 87 -20.34 5.26 -1.98
N LYS A 88 -19.09 5.22 -2.46
CA LYS A 88 -18.21 6.40 -2.45
C LYS A 88 -18.73 7.52 -3.37
N GLN A 89 -19.31 7.17 -4.52
CA GLN A 89 -19.93 8.14 -5.42
C GLN A 89 -21.21 8.73 -4.84
N GLN A 90 -22.05 7.93 -4.19
CA GLN A 90 -23.24 8.40 -3.47
C GLN A 90 -22.88 9.39 -2.35
N LEU A 91 -21.84 9.07 -1.56
CA LEU A 91 -21.36 9.95 -0.49
C LEU A 91 -20.83 11.29 -1.04
N ALA A 92 -20.11 11.27 -2.17
CA ALA A 92 -19.62 12.48 -2.82
C ALA A 92 -20.76 13.35 -3.36
N MET A 93 -21.82 12.74 -3.90
CA MET A 93 -23.02 13.46 -4.36
C MET A 93 -23.78 14.11 -3.19
N ILE A 94 -23.93 13.40 -2.07
CA ILE A 94 -24.63 13.92 -0.88
C ILE A 94 -23.82 15.04 -0.20
N ALA A 95 -22.51 14.83 0.01
CA ALA A 95 -21.63 15.82 0.64
C ALA A 95 -21.45 17.08 -0.23
N GLY A 96 -21.38 16.92 -1.56
CA GLY A 96 -21.37 18.05 -2.49
C GLY A 96 -22.69 18.80 -2.54
N GLY A 97 -23.82 18.11 -2.40
CA GLY A 97 -25.15 18.73 -2.36
C GLY A 97 -25.42 19.56 -1.10
N SER A 98 -24.88 19.16 0.06
CA SER A 98 -25.06 19.91 1.32
C SER A 98 -24.26 21.22 1.43
N ALA A 99 -23.28 21.44 0.55
CA ALA A 99 -22.46 22.67 0.55
C ALA A 99 -22.97 23.75 -0.43
N ALA A 100 -24.03 23.45 -1.19
CA ALA A 100 -24.63 24.35 -2.18
C ALA A 100 -25.95 25.01 -1.70
N CYS A 101 -26.39 24.73 -0.46
CA CYS A 101 -27.53 25.36 0.20
C CYS A 101 -27.08 26.27 1.34
#